data_AF-A0A017T747-F1
#
_entry.id   AF-A0A017T747-F1
#
_cell.length_a   1.000
_cell.length_b   1.000
_cell.length_c   1.000
_cell.angle_alpha   90.00
_cell.angle_beta   90.00
_cell.angle_gamma   90.00
#
_symmetry.space_group_name_H-M   'P 1'
#
loop_
_entity.id
_entity.type
_entity.pdbx_description
1 polymer ?
#
loop_
_entity_poly.entity_id
_entity_poly.type
_entity_poly.pdbx_seq_one_letter_code
_entity_poly.pdbx_strand_id
1 'polypeptide(L)' 'MSSNQSLARGIAVDGQHVYWSRTSDGAIGRANLNLSNPTMLVTGQGQAVDITVDDSAIYWLTGSTGKVMGLAK' A
#
# COMPACT_ATOMS: atom_id res chain seq x y z
N MET A 1 -4.85 17.72 8.23
CA MET A 1 -5.22 16.64 9.15
C MET A 1 -5.85 15.49 8.36
N SER A 2 -5.07 14.44 8.11
CA SER A 2 -5.44 13.04 7.90
C SER A 2 -4.08 12.32 7.78
N SER A 3 -3.84 11.12 8.26
CA SER A 3 -4.72 9.97 8.42
C SER A 3 -4.36 9.21 9.69
N ASN A 4 -5.38 9.05 10.52
CA ASN A 4 -5.53 7.93 11.43
C ASN A 4 -6.08 6.78 10.59
N GLN A 5 -5.38 5.65 10.41
CA GLN A 5 -6.02 4.35 10.17
C GLN A 5 -5.20 3.21 10.78
N SER A 6 -5.76 2.76 11.90
CA SER A 6 -5.37 1.65 12.74
C SER A 6 -5.84 0.31 12.15
N LEU A 7 -4.91 -0.64 12.03
CA LEU A 7 -5.07 -2.09 12.18
C LEU A 7 -6.11 -2.81 11.28
N ALA A 8 -5.88 -2.82 9.97
CA ALA A 8 -6.24 -3.95 9.13
C ALA A 8 -5.27 -3.97 7.94
N ARG A 9 -4.56 -5.09 7.72
CA ARG A 9 -3.77 -5.42 6.49
C ARG A 9 -3.76 -4.27 5.48
N GLY A 10 -2.75 -3.40 5.58
CA GLY A 10 -2.87 -1.96 5.34
C GLY A 10 -3.61 -1.54 4.06
N ILE A 11 -4.47 -0.54 4.21
CA ILE A 11 -5.10 0.25 3.14
C ILE A 11 -4.72 1.71 3.32
N ALA A 12 -4.39 2.39 2.22
CA ALA A 12 -4.08 3.82 2.21
C ALA A 12 -4.82 4.49 1.06
N VAL A 13 -5.01 5.80 1.12
CA VAL A 13 -5.73 6.57 0.11
C VAL A 13 -5.06 7.92 -0.08
N ASP A 14 -4.98 8.38 -1.32
CA ASP A 14 -4.62 9.76 -1.65
C ASP A 14 -5.78 10.45 -2.40
N GLY A 15 -5.54 11.63 -2.96
CA GLY A 15 -6.57 12.37 -3.69
C GLY A 15 -7.10 11.70 -4.96
N GLN A 16 -6.52 10.59 -5.41
CA GLN A 16 -6.82 9.94 -6.70
C GLN A 16 -7.05 8.43 -6.62
N HIS A 17 -6.45 7.75 -5.64
CA HIS A 17 -6.37 6.30 -5.61
C HIS A 17 -6.48 5.70 -4.21
N VAL A 18 -6.95 4.46 -4.19
CA VAL A 18 -6.90 3.56 -3.03
C VAL A 18 -5.77 2.57 -3.25
N TYR A 19 -4.98 2.32 -2.21
CA TYR A 19 -3.85 1.41 -2.19
C TYR A 19 -4.05 0.34 -1.13
N TRP A 20 -3.62 -0.90 -1.39
CA TRP A 20 -3.71 -1.97 -0.39
C TRP A 20 -2.51 -2.89 -0.45
N SER A 21 -2.18 -3.47 0.70
CA SER A 21 -1.21 -4.56 0.81
C SER A 21 -1.90 -5.92 0.71
N ARG A 22 -1.29 -6.86 -0.03
CA ARG A 22 -1.71 -8.26 -0.07
C ARG A 22 -0.67 -9.12 0.65
N THR A 23 -1.03 -9.58 1.85
CA THR A 23 -0.13 -10.33 2.73
C THR A 23 0.32 -11.68 2.17
N SER A 24 -0.47 -12.31 1.29
CA SER A 24 -0.18 -13.66 0.78
C SER A 24 1.05 -13.71 -0.13
N ASP A 25 1.27 -12.65 -0.92
CA ASP A 25 2.33 -12.56 -1.94
C ASP A 25 3.20 -11.30 -1.78
N GLY A 26 2.90 -10.45 -0.80
CA GLY A 26 3.59 -9.17 -0.59
C GLY A 26 3.31 -8.15 -1.69
N ALA A 27 2.23 -8.31 -2.45
CA ALA A 27 1.89 -7.36 -3.51
C ALA A 27 1.29 -6.07 -2.95
N ILE A 28 1.55 -4.96 -3.65
CA ILE A 28 0.90 -3.68 -3.41
C ILE A 28 -0.03 -3.38 -4.58
N GLY A 29 -1.31 -3.20 -4.29
CA GLY A 29 -2.32 -2.90 -5.29
C GLY A 29 -2.80 -1.46 -5.25
N ARG A 30 -3.39 -1.03 -6.37
CA ARG A 30 -4.01 0.28 -6.54
C ARG A 30 -5.30 0.18 -7.35
N ALA A 31 -6.28 1.00 -7.01
CA ALA A 31 -7.47 1.26 -7.82
C ALA A 31 -7.84 2.74 -7.76
N ASN A 32 -8.71 3.19 -8.65
CA ASN A 32 -9.34 4.51 -8.57
C ASN A 32 -10.18 4.62 -7.28
N LEU A 33 -10.54 5.84 -6.85
CA LEU A 33 -11.40 6.05 -5.67
C LEU A 33 -12.77 5.35 -5.75
N ASN A 34 -13.28 5.15 -6.95
CA ASN A 34 -14.51 4.37 -7.20
C ASN A 34 -14.25 2.85 -7.34
N LEU A 35 -13.06 2.39 -6.94
CA LEU A 35 -12.59 1.01 -6.99
C LEU A 35 -12.46 0.41 -8.40
N SER A 36 -12.59 1.22 -9.45
CA SER A 36 -12.31 0.79 -10.83
C SER A 36 -10.82 0.67 -11.11
N ASN A 37 -10.48 -0.06 -12.18
CA ASN A 37 -9.11 -0.25 -12.68
C ASN A 37 -8.11 -0.79 -11.63
N PRO A 38 -8.41 -1.91 -10.95
CA PRO A 38 -7.47 -2.52 -10.02
C PRO A 38 -6.21 -3.01 -10.76
N THR A 39 -5.05 -2.64 -10.26
CA THR A 39 -3.75 -3.06 -10.79
C THR A 39 -2.74 -3.32 -9.67
N MET A 40 -1.77 -4.21 -9.91
CA MET A 40 -0.65 -4.45 -9.01
C MET A 40 0.51 -3.53 -9.39
N LEU A 41 0.96 -2.73 -8.43
CA LEU A 41 2.10 -1.82 -8.60
C LEU A 41 3.43 -2.53 -8.29
N VAL A 42 3.41 -3.39 -7.28
CA VAL A 42 4.60 -4.10 -6.80
C VAL A 42 4.21 -5.53 -6.49
N THR A 43 5.10 -6.49 -6.78
CA THR A 43 4.95 -7.91 -6.47
C THR A 43 6.23 -8.46 -5.82
N GLY A 44 6.12 -9.59 -5.13
CA GLY A 44 7.28 -10.35 -4.65
C GLY A 44 8.06 -9.73 -3.49
N GLN A 45 7.45 -8.86 -2.69
CA GLN A 45 8.14 -8.19 -1.56
C GLN A 45 8.23 -9.04 -0.28
N GLY A 46 7.63 -10.24 -0.27
CA GLY A 46 7.37 -10.98 0.98
C GLY A 46 6.31 -10.28 1.83
N GLN A 47 5.76 -10.96 2.84
CA GLN A 47 4.57 -10.54 3.61
C GLN A 47 4.48 -9.02 3.86
N ALA A 48 3.80 -8.27 2.99
CA ALA A 48 3.58 -6.84 3.17
C ALA A 48 2.45 -6.68 4.19
N VAL A 49 2.68 -5.88 5.23
CA VAL A 49 1.77 -5.82 6.40
C VAL A 49 1.09 -4.48 6.57
N ASP A 50 1.82 -3.39 6.33
CA ASP A 50 1.30 -2.03 6.49
C ASP A 50 1.70 -1.16 5.31
N ILE A 51 0.87 -0.16 5.00
CA ILE A 51 1.05 0.77 3.87
C ILE A 51 0.63 2.18 4.25
N THR A 52 1.43 3.17 3.86
CA THR A 52 1.09 4.59 3.95
C THR A 52 1.43 5.30 2.64
N VAL A 53 0.83 6.46 2.40
CA VAL A 53 1.01 7.23 1.17
C VAL A 53 1.07 8.73 1.51
N ASP A 54 1.99 9.45 0.89
CA ASP A 54 2.04 10.91 0.88
C ASP A 54 1.93 11.42 -0.56
N ASP A 55 2.14 12.72 -0.82
CA ASP A 55 2.00 13.28 -2.16
C ASP A 55 3.06 12.77 -3.16
N SER A 56 4.18 12.24 -2.69
CA SER A 56 5.33 11.84 -3.51
C SER A 56 5.44 10.32 -3.71
N ALA A 57 5.05 9.52 -2.72
CA ALA A 57 5.34 8.10 -2.72
C ALA A 57 4.36 7.27 -1.89
N ILE A 58 4.43 5.97 -2.13
CA ILE A 58 3.76 4.91 -1.38
C ILE A 58 4.85 4.16 -0.60
N TYR A 59 4.63 3.92 0.69
CA TYR A 59 5.56 3.22 1.58
C TYR A 59 4.91 1.99 2.18
N TRP A 60 5.65 0.89 2.31
CA TRP A 60 5.15 -0.32 2.94
C TRP A 60 6.19 -1.03 3.80
N LEU A 61 5.69 -1.76 4.81
CA LEU A 61 6.50 -2.62 5.67
C LEU A 61 6.51 -4.06 5.14
N THR A 62 7.71 -4.63 5.04
CA THR A 62 7.90 -6.06 4.74
C THR A 62 8.04 -6.85 6.04
N GLY A 63 7.03 -7.63 6.38
CA GLY A 63 6.89 -8.32 7.67
C GLY A 63 7.96 -9.37 7.94
N SER A 64 8.57 -9.96 6.91
CA SER A 64 9.66 -10.93 7.08
C SER A 64 11.01 -10.28 7.41
N THR A 65 11.19 -8.99 7.12
CA THR A 65 12.51 -8.32 7.30
C THR A 65 12.46 -7.04 8.13
N GLY A 66 11.27 -6.55 8.47
CA GLY A 66 11.09 -5.27 9.18
C GLY A 66 11.55 -4.05 8.38
N LYS A 67 11.76 -4.19 7.07
CA LYS A 67 12.22 -3.07 6.21
C LYS A 67 11.05 -2.22 5.74
N VAL A 68 11.30 -0.91 5.67
CA VAL A 68 10.48 0.06 4.95
C VAL A 68 10.94 0.08 3.49
N MET A 69 10.01 -0.13 2.59
CA MET A 69 10.20 -0.01 1.14
C MET A 69 9.30 1.10 0.61
N GLY A 70 9.62 1.62 -0.58
CA GLY A 70 8.82 2.69 -1.18
C GLY A 70 8.81 2.65 -2.71
N LEU A 71 7.75 3.23 -3.28
CA LEU A 71 7.54 3.41 -4.70
C LEU A 71 7.11 4.87 -4.93
N ALA A 72 7.90 5.60 -5.72
CA ALA A 72 7.52 6.94 -6.15
C ALA A 72 6.26 6.88 -7.03
N LYS A 73 5.35 7.85 -6.87
CA LYS A 73 4.11 7.94 -7.65
C LYS A 73 4.34 8.26 -9.12
#